data_AF-A0A8F5VN35-F1
#
_entry.id   AF-A0A8F5VN35-F1
#
_cell.length_a   1.000
_cell.length_b   1.000
_cell.length_c   1.000
_cell.angle_alpha   90.00
_cell.angle_beta   90.00
_cell.angle_gamma   90.00
#
_symmetry.space_group_name_H-M   'P 1'
#
loop_
_entity.id
_entity.type
_entity.pdbx_description
1 polymer ?
#
loop_
_entity_poly.entity_id
_entity_poly.type
_entity_poly.pdbx_seq_one_letter_code
_entity_poly.pdbx_strand_id
1 'polypeptide(L)'
;MVQEQSDLCNEEIARPPTIIYLSLFFLLVCLHSLGAKYFVFSYPIVPGVSSFYLIVAFMIVCALWFGMWGVFAAYFGCVIGAGILSGLPLDVSLYWSVADLLQAFIPLIAFRYFHADPVLQTWHDLMVFMIFGVILNNLAGAIWGAFTLEIGGIISSAQLFNTMGSWFIVNIIVSGCIAPFLLYFVTPWMKTQDLYQGVKPLPSCYLKKHTFNKIRS
;
A
#
# COMPACT_ATOMS: atom_id res chain seq x y z
N MET A 1 -25.22 33.62 -5.47
CA MET A 1 -25.76 32.25 -5.63
C MET A 1 -24.94 31.36 -6.56
N VAL A 2 -24.99 31.46 -7.91
CA VAL A 2 -24.22 30.52 -8.77
C VAL A 2 -22.70 30.68 -8.63
N GLN A 3 -22.20 31.92 -8.61
CA GLN A 3 -20.78 32.24 -8.45
C GLN A 3 -20.25 31.76 -7.08
N GLU A 4 -20.94 32.15 -6.02
CA GLU A 4 -20.66 31.81 -4.63
C GLU A 4 -20.65 30.28 -4.37
N GLN A 5 -21.55 29.54 -5.02
CA GLN A 5 -21.61 28.08 -4.94
C GLN A 5 -20.52 27.40 -5.79
N SER A 6 -20.00 28.08 -6.82
CA SER A 6 -18.83 27.63 -7.59
C SER A 6 -17.53 27.86 -6.83
N ASP A 7 -17.42 28.98 -6.12
CA ASP A 7 -16.23 29.33 -5.33
C ASP A 7 -16.09 28.42 -4.10
N LEU A 8 -17.20 28.13 -3.41
CA LEU A 8 -17.25 27.12 -2.34
C LEU A 8 -16.84 25.72 -2.83
N CYS A 9 -17.23 25.35 -4.04
CA CYS A 9 -16.84 24.07 -4.65
C CYS A 9 -15.35 24.05 -5.01
N ASN A 10 -14.80 25.18 -5.46
CA ASN A 10 -13.38 25.32 -5.78
C ASN A 10 -12.50 25.29 -4.52
N GLU A 11 -12.96 25.87 -3.41
CA GLU A 11 -12.30 25.75 -2.10
C GLU A 11 -12.41 24.33 -1.53
N GLU A 12 -13.56 23.65 -1.67
CA GLU A 12 -13.74 22.24 -1.26
C GLU A 12 -12.84 21.27 -2.07
N ILE A 13 -12.43 21.67 -3.29
CA ILE A 13 -11.59 20.87 -4.21
C ILE A 13 -10.12 21.27 -4.13
N ALA A 14 -9.75 22.32 -3.38
CA ALA A 14 -8.37 22.79 -3.29
C ALA A 14 -7.45 21.66 -2.79
N ARG A 15 -6.62 21.15 -3.69
CA ARG A 15 -5.68 20.08 -3.36
C ARG A 15 -4.54 20.65 -2.53
N PRO A 16 -4.03 19.89 -1.53
CA PRO A 16 -2.82 20.26 -0.83
C PRO A 16 -1.69 20.58 -1.81
N PRO A 17 -0.86 21.59 -1.53
CA PRO A 17 0.34 21.87 -2.31
C PRO A 17 1.23 20.63 -2.45
N THR A 18 1.84 20.44 -3.62
CA THR A 18 2.69 19.27 -3.92
C THR A 18 3.78 19.02 -2.88
N ILE A 19 4.31 20.08 -2.26
CA ILE A 19 5.32 19.97 -1.20
C ILE A 19 4.84 19.12 -0.01
N ILE A 20 3.55 19.16 0.34
CA ILE A 20 3.01 18.36 1.44
C ILE A 20 3.00 16.87 1.08
N TYR A 21 2.69 16.54 -0.18
CA TYR A 21 2.79 15.16 -0.67
C TYR A 21 4.23 14.65 -0.72
N LEU A 22 5.19 15.51 -1.04
CA LEU A 22 6.62 15.17 -0.97
C LEU A 22 7.06 14.91 0.47
N SER A 23 6.62 15.73 1.43
CA SER A 23 6.89 15.52 2.85
C SER A 23 6.28 14.22 3.37
N LEU A 24 5.03 13.94 2.99
CA LEU A 24 4.36 12.66 3.28
C LEU A 24 5.15 11.49 2.70
N PHE A 25 5.55 11.58 1.44
CA PHE A 25 6.33 10.54 0.77
C PHE A 25 7.63 10.26 1.53
N PHE A 26 8.39 11.30 1.90
CA PHE A 26 9.61 11.15 2.67
C PHE A 26 9.36 10.49 4.03
N LEU A 27 8.31 10.93 4.74
CA LEU A 27 7.91 10.33 6.02
C LEU A 27 7.58 8.84 5.87
N LEU A 28 6.81 8.47 4.84
CA LEU A 28 6.44 7.08 4.57
C LEU A 28 7.68 6.24 4.22
N VAL A 29 8.61 6.76 3.43
CA VAL A 29 9.88 6.09 3.13
C VAL A 29 10.67 5.84 4.40
N CYS A 30 10.78 6.83 5.30
CA CYS A 30 11.46 6.65 6.58
C CYS A 30 10.77 5.58 7.45
N LEU A 31 9.44 5.65 7.58
CA LEU A 31 8.66 4.69 8.36
C LEU A 31 8.85 3.26 7.82
N HIS A 32 8.71 3.07 6.51
CA HIS A 32 8.90 1.77 5.87
C HIS A 32 10.34 1.29 5.99
N SER A 33 11.34 2.15 5.78
CA SER A 33 12.76 1.77 5.87
C SER A 33 13.13 1.31 7.27
N LEU A 34 12.76 2.07 8.30
CA LEU A 34 13.09 1.75 9.68
C LEU A 34 12.35 0.50 10.15
N GLY A 35 11.05 0.38 9.81
CA GLY A 35 10.26 -0.80 10.12
C GLY A 35 10.82 -2.05 9.43
N ALA A 36 11.05 -1.99 8.12
CA ALA A 36 11.60 -3.09 7.34
C ALA A 36 12.97 -3.53 7.88
N LYS A 37 13.88 -2.59 8.15
CA LYS A 37 15.18 -2.89 8.75
C LYS A 37 15.05 -3.59 10.10
N TYR A 38 14.17 -3.09 10.97
CA TYR A 38 13.94 -3.68 12.28
C TYR A 38 13.48 -5.15 12.18
N PHE A 39 12.44 -5.43 11.39
CA PHE A 39 11.88 -6.78 11.30
C PHE A 39 12.81 -7.78 10.60
N VAL A 40 13.53 -7.37 9.56
CA VAL A 40 14.53 -8.21 8.89
C VAL A 40 15.70 -8.52 9.83
N PHE A 41 16.11 -7.55 10.65
CA PHE A 41 17.19 -7.76 11.61
C PHE A 41 16.76 -8.64 12.81
N SER A 42 15.56 -8.42 13.35
CA SER A 42 15.09 -9.12 14.56
C SER A 42 14.59 -10.54 14.29
N TYR A 43 14.05 -10.81 13.09
CA TYR A 43 13.42 -12.09 12.77
C TYR A 43 13.84 -12.64 11.40
N PRO A 44 15.14 -12.84 11.11
CA PRO A 44 15.59 -13.24 9.77
C PRO A 44 15.23 -14.70 9.44
N ILE A 45 14.80 -14.94 8.20
CA ILE A 45 14.76 -16.28 7.57
C ILE A 45 15.98 -16.42 6.65
N VAL A 46 16.13 -15.47 5.72
CA VAL A 46 17.28 -15.29 4.82
C VAL A 46 17.60 -13.78 4.76
N PRO A 47 18.76 -13.36 4.23
CA PRO A 47 19.05 -11.94 4.08
C PRO A 47 17.91 -11.20 3.34
N GLY A 48 17.38 -10.15 3.97
CA GLY A 48 16.26 -9.36 3.44
C GLY A 48 14.86 -9.92 3.72
N VAL A 49 14.70 -11.16 4.18
CA VAL A 49 13.39 -11.80 4.41
C VAL A 49 13.19 -12.12 5.89
N SER A 50 12.06 -11.69 6.42
CA SER A 50 11.71 -11.84 7.83
C SER A 50 10.63 -12.90 8.05
N SER A 51 10.70 -13.65 9.15
CA SER A 51 9.62 -14.55 9.62
C SER A 51 8.46 -13.80 10.26
N PHE A 52 8.62 -12.50 10.48
CA PHE A 52 7.56 -11.61 10.91
C PHE A 52 7.73 -10.22 10.28
N TYR A 53 7.16 -10.02 9.10
CA TYR A 53 7.31 -8.78 8.34
C TYR A 53 6.10 -7.86 8.48
N LEU A 54 5.91 -7.27 9.67
CA LEU A 54 4.75 -6.41 9.99
C LEU A 54 4.54 -5.27 8.99
N ILE A 55 5.63 -4.76 8.42
CA ILE A 55 5.61 -3.58 7.58
C ILE A 55 4.80 -3.75 6.29
N VAL A 56 4.60 -5.00 5.79
CA VAL A 56 3.78 -5.26 4.61
C VAL A 56 2.33 -4.77 4.78
N ALA A 57 1.77 -4.92 5.99
CA ALA A 57 0.42 -4.45 6.27
C ALA A 57 0.34 -2.92 6.16
N PHE A 58 1.34 -2.22 6.71
CA PHE A 58 1.42 -0.76 6.61
C PHE A 58 1.61 -0.29 5.17
N MET A 59 2.43 -0.97 4.37
CA MET A 59 2.63 -0.66 2.96
C MET A 59 1.32 -0.71 2.17
N ILE A 60 0.52 -1.78 2.37
CA ILE A 60 -0.79 -1.94 1.73
C ILE A 60 -1.74 -0.83 2.17
N VAL A 61 -1.84 -0.58 3.48
CA VAL A 61 -2.74 0.43 4.05
C VAL A 61 -2.38 1.84 3.57
N CYS A 62 -1.09 2.20 3.61
CA CYS A 62 -0.60 3.49 3.14
C CYS A 62 -0.80 3.66 1.63
N ALA A 63 -0.69 2.59 0.82
CA ALA A 63 -1.03 2.64 -0.60
C ALA A 63 -2.51 2.92 -0.81
N LEU A 64 -3.40 2.28 -0.04
CA LEU A 64 -4.85 2.52 -0.12
C LEU A 64 -5.26 3.91 0.38
N TRP A 65 -4.54 4.48 1.35
CA TRP A 65 -4.81 5.82 1.86
C TRP A 65 -4.21 6.93 1.01
N PHE A 66 -2.98 6.76 0.54
CA PHE A 66 -2.18 7.83 -0.09
C PHE A 66 -1.88 7.58 -1.57
N GLY A 67 -2.47 6.53 -2.16
CA GLY A 67 -2.33 6.21 -3.57
C GLY A 67 -0.89 5.87 -3.96
N MET A 68 -0.45 6.41 -5.09
CA MET A 68 0.89 6.10 -5.66
C MET A 68 2.04 6.56 -4.75
N TRP A 69 1.83 7.57 -3.90
CA TRP A 69 2.83 7.98 -2.92
C TRP A 69 3.13 6.88 -1.91
N GLY A 70 2.09 6.17 -1.45
CA GLY A 70 2.25 4.99 -0.60
C GLY A 70 2.93 3.83 -1.30
N VAL A 71 2.61 3.59 -2.58
CA VAL A 71 3.24 2.54 -3.41
C VAL A 71 4.74 2.80 -3.57
N PHE A 72 5.12 4.00 -4.00
CA PHE A 72 6.55 4.33 -4.15
C PHE A 72 7.27 4.33 -2.81
N ALA A 73 6.61 4.77 -1.73
CA ALA A 73 7.20 4.71 -0.41
C ALA A 73 7.46 3.27 0.07
N ALA A 74 6.60 2.30 -0.30
CA ALA A 74 6.86 0.89 -0.04
C ALA A 74 8.12 0.40 -0.77
N TYR A 75 8.26 0.74 -2.06
CA TYR A 75 9.43 0.40 -2.86
C TYR A 75 10.73 0.96 -2.29
N PHE A 76 10.83 2.29 -2.15
CA PHE A 76 12.05 2.94 -1.66
C PHE A 76 12.33 2.59 -0.20
N GLY A 77 11.28 2.44 0.62
CA GLY A 77 11.39 1.95 1.98
C GLY A 77 12.03 0.56 2.06
N CYS A 78 11.61 -0.35 1.18
CA CYS A 78 12.18 -1.68 1.08
C CYS A 78 13.64 -1.66 0.60
N VAL A 79 13.95 -0.89 -0.46
CA VAL A 79 15.31 -0.75 -1.00
C VAL A 79 16.28 -0.32 0.09
N ILE A 80 15.90 0.67 0.89
CA ILE A 80 16.77 1.19 1.95
C ILE A 80 16.78 0.23 3.14
N GLY A 81 15.61 -0.12 3.69
CA GLY A 81 15.49 -0.83 4.96
C GLY A 81 15.85 -2.32 4.88
N ALA A 82 15.07 -3.08 4.13
CA ALA A 82 15.25 -4.52 3.98
C ALA A 82 16.36 -4.87 2.99
N GLY A 83 16.71 -3.96 2.09
CA GLY A 83 17.79 -4.07 1.13
C GLY A 83 19.15 -3.64 1.68
N ILE A 84 19.54 -2.41 1.35
CA ILE A 84 20.87 -1.84 1.59
C ILE A 84 21.27 -1.93 3.07
N LEU A 85 20.41 -1.48 3.99
CA LEU A 85 20.73 -1.47 5.42
C LEU A 85 20.79 -2.88 6.01
N SER A 86 20.28 -3.89 5.32
CA SER A 86 20.32 -5.30 5.75
C SER A 86 21.40 -6.12 5.04
N GLY A 87 22.25 -5.47 4.23
CA GLY A 87 23.44 -6.08 3.65
C GLY A 87 23.23 -6.70 2.26
N LEU A 88 22.07 -6.48 1.62
CA LEU A 88 21.90 -6.85 0.22
C LEU A 88 22.73 -5.92 -0.69
N PRO A 89 23.38 -6.45 -1.74
CA PRO A 89 23.99 -5.63 -2.78
C PRO A 89 22.99 -4.64 -3.37
N LEU A 90 23.46 -3.43 -3.73
CA LEU A 90 22.59 -2.35 -4.21
C LEU A 90 21.80 -2.76 -5.46
N ASP A 91 22.47 -3.39 -6.41
CA ASP A 91 21.86 -3.91 -7.64
C ASP A 91 20.75 -4.91 -7.32
N VAL A 92 21.02 -5.90 -6.45
CA VAL A 92 20.04 -6.89 -5.99
C VAL A 92 18.86 -6.21 -5.32
N SER A 93 19.14 -5.30 -4.40
CA SER A 93 18.11 -4.58 -3.65
C SER A 93 17.14 -3.81 -4.56
N LEU A 94 17.63 -3.19 -5.64
CA LEU A 94 16.79 -2.36 -6.52
C LEU A 94 15.69 -3.18 -7.22
N TYR A 95 16.04 -4.33 -7.79
CA TYR A 95 15.05 -5.16 -8.49
C TYR A 95 14.28 -6.07 -7.54
N TRP A 96 14.89 -6.51 -6.44
CA TRP A 96 14.22 -7.33 -5.42
C TRP A 96 13.08 -6.59 -4.74
N SER A 97 13.28 -5.31 -4.39
CA SER A 97 12.27 -4.47 -3.73
C SER A 97 11.03 -4.17 -4.59
N VAL A 98 11.04 -4.54 -5.87
CA VAL A 98 9.82 -4.54 -6.70
C VAL A 98 8.77 -5.51 -6.12
N ALA A 99 9.17 -6.49 -5.31
CA ALA A 99 8.22 -7.31 -4.54
C ALA A 99 7.29 -6.45 -3.67
N ASP A 100 7.83 -5.50 -2.89
CA ASP A 100 7.03 -4.62 -2.01
C ASP A 100 6.24 -3.59 -2.82
N LEU A 101 6.76 -3.17 -3.98
CA LEU A 101 6.02 -2.35 -4.95
C LEU A 101 4.76 -3.10 -5.42
N LEU A 102 4.90 -4.35 -5.86
CA LEU A 102 3.78 -5.19 -6.30
C LEU A 102 2.79 -5.42 -5.16
N GLN A 103 3.28 -5.68 -3.95
CA GLN A 103 2.46 -5.90 -2.76
C GLN A 103 1.56 -4.70 -2.42
N ALA A 104 2.04 -3.48 -2.65
CA ALA A 104 1.29 -2.24 -2.45
C ALA A 104 0.45 -1.82 -3.67
N PHE A 105 0.95 -2.05 -4.89
CA PHE A 105 0.32 -1.58 -6.13
C PHE A 105 -0.93 -2.39 -6.50
N ILE A 106 -0.87 -3.72 -6.38
CA ILE A 106 -1.98 -4.61 -6.71
C ILE A 106 -3.26 -4.25 -5.96
N PRO A 107 -3.28 -4.09 -4.62
CA PRO A 107 -4.49 -3.70 -3.91
C PRO A 107 -4.97 -2.30 -4.31
N LEU A 108 -4.07 -1.34 -4.51
CA LEU A 108 -4.46 0.01 -4.93
C LEU A 108 -5.24 0.00 -6.25
N ILE A 109 -4.74 -0.72 -7.25
CA ILE A 109 -5.41 -0.82 -8.55
C ILE A 109 -6.71 -1.61 -8.43
N ALA A 110 -6.73 -2.71 -7.69
CA ALA A 110 -7.94 -3.50 -7.49
C ALA A 110 -9.06 -2.67 -6.84
N PHE A 111 -8.76 -1.92 -5.77
CA PHE A 111 -9.75 -1.06 -5.11
C PHE A 111 -10.31 0.01 -6.04
N ARG A 112 -9.47 0.58 -6.91
CA ARG A 112 -9.91 1.55 -7.92
C ARG A 112 -10.75 0.93 -9.02
N TYR A 113 -10.37 -0.26 -9.49
CA TYR A 113 -11.03 -0.97 -10.58
C TYR A 113 -12.40 -1.52 -10.16
N PHE A 114 -12.48 -2.14 -8.98
CA PHE A 114 -13.73 -2.70 -8.45
C PHE A 114 -14.57 -1.67 -7.68
N HIS A 115 -14.09 -0.43 -7.56
CA HIS A 115 -14.74 0.62 -6.77
C HIS A 115 -15.01 0.21 -5.31
N ALA A 116 -14.08 -0.56 -4.72
CA ALA A 116 -14.18 -1.01 -3.35
C ALA A 116 -13.83 0.11 -2.36
N ASP A 117 -14.50 0.11 -1.20
CA ASP A 117 -14.23 1.06 -0.12
C ASP A 117 -13.17 0.50 0.86
N PRO A 118 -12.01 1.18 1.05
CA PRO A 118 -10.98 0.78 2.02
C PRO A 118 -11.44 0.69 3.48
N VAL A 119 -12.66 1.11 3.85
CA VAL A 119 -13.21 0.89 5.20
C VAL A 119 -13.62 -0.58 5.43
N LEU A 120 -13.83 -1.37 4.36
CA LEU A 120 -14.18 -2.80 4.44
C LEU A 120 -15.52 -3.10 5.14
N GLN A 121 -16.50 -2.21 5.02
CA GLN A 121 -17.82 -2.41 5.65
C GLN A 121 -18.72 -3.39 4.92
N THR A 122 -18.52 -3.58 3.62
CA THR A 122 -19.34 -4.50 2.82
C THR A 122 -18.60 -5.79 2.52
N TRP A 123 -19.36 -6.86 2.28
CA TRP A 123 -18.80 -8.14 1.80
C TRP A 123 -18.02 -7.98 0.49
N HIS A 124 -18.47 -7.10 -0.40
CA HIS A 124 -17.75 -6.78 -1.63
C HIS A 124 -16.36 -6.22 -1.34
N ASP A 125 -16.27 -5.21 -0.46
CA ASP A 125 -14.99 -4.57 -0.13
C ASP A 125 -14.04 -5.53 0.58
N LEU A 126 -14.57 -6.34 1.49
CA LEU A 126 -13.81 -7.37 2.19
C LEU A 126 -13.30 -8.43 1.21
N MET A 127 -14.10 -8.89 0.25
CA MET A 127 -13.67 -9.86 -0.76
C MET A 127 -12.59 -9.30 -1.68
N VAL A 128 -12.75 -8.06 -2.15
CA VAL A 128 -11.71 -7.38 -2.95
C VAL A 128 -10.41 -7.28 -2.14
N PHE A 129 -10.51 -6.94 -0.85
CA PHE A 129 -9.35 -6.91 0.04
C PHE A 129 -8.70 -8.28 0.22
N MET A 130 -9.46 -9.33 0.54
CA MET A 130 -8.89 -10.66 0.77
C MET A 130 -8.22 -11.22 -0.49
N ILE A 131 -8.82 -11.01 -1.67
CA ILE A 131 -8.27 -11.52 -2.93
C ILE A 131 -7.04 -10.71 -3.35
N PHE A 132 -7.14 -9.37 -3.40
CA PHE A 132 -6.11 -8.52 -4.01
C PHE A 132 -5.16 -7.87 -3.00
N GLY A 133 -5.60 -7.65 -1.76
CA GLY A 133 -4.78 -7.07 -0.68
C GLY A 133 -4.13 -8.08 0.24
N VAL A 134 -4.53 -9.35 0.19
CA VAL A 134 -3.92 -10.43 1.00
C VAL A 134 -3.36 -11.55 0.13
N ILE A 135 -4.12 -12.11 -0.80
CA ILE A 135 -3.66 -13.32 -1.52
C ILE A 135 -2.77 -12.95 -2.72
N LEU A 136 -3.31 -12.25 -3.71
CA LEU A 136 -2.63 -12.05 -5.00
C LEU A 136 -1.40 -11.15 -4.88
N ASN A 137 -1.46 -10.12 -4.05
CA ASN A 137 -0.33 -9.21 -3.86
C ASN A 137 0.85 -9.90 -3.17
N ASN A 138 0.59 -10.70 -2.12
CA ASN A 138 1.62 -11.44 -1.42
C ASN A 138 2.15 -12.60 -2.25
N LEU A 139 1.31 -13.24 -3.07
CA LEU A 139 1.77 -14.25 -4.02
C LEU A 139 2.73 -13.63 -5.04
N ALA A 140 2.35 -12.49 -5.64
CA ALA A 140 3.20 -11.78 -6.58
C ALA A 140 4.53 -11.35 -5.95
N GLY A 141 4.48 -10.78 -4.73
CA GLY A 141 5.68 -10.38 -4.00
C GLY A 141 6.57 -11.56 -3.61
N ALA A 142 6.00 -12.68 -3.16
CA ALA A 142 6.77 -13.86 -2.76
C ALA A 142 7.43 -14.54 -3.97
N ILE A 143 6.72 -14.68 -5.10
CA ILE A 143 7.27 -15.20 -6.35
C ILE A 143 8.41 -14.28 -6.79
N TRP A 144 8.12 -12.99 -6.99
CA TRP A 144 9.12 -12.04 -7.48
C TRP A 144 10.35 -11.98 -6.54
N GLY A 145 10.12 -11.81 -5.25
CA GLY A 145 11.17 -11.71 -4.23
C GLY A 145 12.05 -12.95 -4.14
N ALA A 146 11.48 -14.15 -4.16
CA ALA A 146 12.26 -15.39 -4.06
C ALA A 146 13.11 -15.62 -5.33
N PHE A 147 12.53 -15.46 -6.53
CA PHE A 147 13.26 -15.64 -7.78
C PHE A 147 14.38 -14.60 -7.94
N THR A 148 14.14 -13.35 -7.55
CA THR A 148 15.14 -12.29 -7.64
C THR A 148 16.30 -12.48 -6.66
N LEU A 149 16.05 -13.03 -5.47
CA LEU A 149 17.12 -13.43 -4.54
C LEU A 149 17.97 -14.58 -5.10
N GLU A 150 17.37 -15.53 -5.80
CA GLU A 150 18.10 -16.62 -6.46
C GLU A 150 18.97 -16.08 -7.61
N ILE A 151 18.39 -15.25 -8.49
CA ILE A 151 19.11 -14.60 -9.58
C ILE A 151 20.28 -13.75 -9.05
N GLY A 152 20.08 -13.08 -7.92
CA GLY A 152 21.11 -12.30 -7.23
C GLY A 152 22.18 -13.13 -6.51
N GLY A 153 22.07 -14.46 -6.55
CA GLY A 153 22.99 -15.37 -5.86
C GLY A 153 22.91 -15.32 -4.33
N ILE A 154 21.84 -14.74 -3.77
CA ILE A 154 21.63 -14.60 -2.33
C ILE A 154 21.14 -15.91 -1.72
N ILE A 155 20.30 -16.64 -2.46
CA ILE A 155 19.81 -17.97 -2.09
C ILE A 155 20.13 -18.97 -3.20
N SER A 156 20.25 -20.25 -2.83
CA SER A 156 20.39 -21.35 -3.78
C SER A 156 19.05 -21.79 -4.36
N SER A 157 19.05 -22.43 -5.54
CA SER A 157 17.85 -23.00 -6.16
C SER A 157 17.11 -24.00 -5.26
N ALA A 158 17.83 -24.70 -4.39
CA ALA A 158 17.24 -25.62 -3.42
C ALA A 158 16.41 -24.89 -2.35
N GLN A 159 16.70 -23.62 -2.07
CA GLN A 159 16.00 -22.80 -1.07
C GLN A 159 14.81 -22.04 -1.66
N LEU A 160 14.74 -21.87 -2.98
CA LEU A 160 13.76 -21.04 -3.67
C LEU A 160 12.32 -21.26 -3.19
N PHE A 161 11.83 -22.50 -3.26
CA PHE A 161 10.45 -22.83 -2.89
C PHE A 161 10.17 -22.65 -1.40
N ASN A 162 11.17 -22.91 -0.54
CA ASN A 162 11.02 -22.71 0.90
C ASN A 162 10.97 -21.21 1.25
N THR A 163 11.83 -20.39 0.64
CA THR A 163 11.82 -18.93 0.79
C THR A 163 10.51 -18.35 0.29
N MET A 164 10.06 -18.74 -0.90
CA MET A 164 8.79 -18.29 -1.48
C MET A 164 7.60 -18.68 -0.61
N GLY A 165 7.52 -19.94 -0.16
CA GLY A 165 6.41 -20.42 0.67
C GLY A 165 6.38 -19.75 2.04
N SER A 166 7.53 -19.62 2.70
CA SER A 166 7.63 -18.97 4.01
C SER A 166 7.24 -17.50 3.94
N TRP A 167 7.74 -16.77 2.93
CA TRP A 167 7.38 -15.38 2.71
C TRP A 167 5.88 -15.23 2.48
N PHE A 168 5.30 -16.02 1.57
CA PHE A 168 3.89 -15.96 1.26
C PHE A 168 3.00 -16.20 2.49
N ILE A 169 3.27 -17.25 3.26
CA ILE A 169 2.48 -17.61 4.44
C ILE A 169 2.55 -16.52 5.51
N VAL A 170 3.76 -16.06 5.84
CA VAL A 170 3.97 -15.00 6.85
C VAL A 170 3.22 -13.73 6.45
N ASN A 171 3.38 -13.30 5.20
CA ASN A 171 2.75 -12.08 4.73
C ASN A 171 1.22 -12.18 4.67
N ILE A 172 0.64 -13.33 4.31
CA ILE A 172 -0.81 -13.53 4.36
C ILE A 172 -1.32 -13.37 5.79
N ILE A 173 -0.65 -13.97 6.77
CA ILE A 173 -1.07 -13.89 8.18
C ILE A 173 -1.01 -12.42 8.65
N VAL A 174 0.12 -11.76 8.43
CA VAL A 174 0.33 -10.37 8.85
C VAL A 174 -0.67 -9.43 8.17
N SER A 175 -0.75 -9.47 6.84
CA SER A 175 -1.64 -8.58 6.09
C SER A 175 -3.11 -8.91 6.37
N GLY A 176 -3.50 -10.18 6.44
CA GLY A 176 -4.87 -10.61 6.72
C GLY A 176 -5.37 -10.29 8.12
N CYS A 177 -4.48 -10.12 9.11
CA CYS A 177 -4.88 -9.72 10.46
C CYS A 177 -4.76 -8.21 10.69
N ILE A 178 -3.64 -7.62 10.32
CA ILE A 178 -3.30 -6.24 10.71
C ILE A 178 -3.92 -5.22 9.77
N ALA A 179 -3.88 -5.46 8.45
CA ALA A 179 -4.40 -4.48 7.50
C ALA A 179 -5.92 -4.31 7.59
N PRO A 180 -6.77 -5.37 7.67
CA PRO A 180 -8.21 -5.19 7.90
C PRO A 180 -8.53 -4.42 9.17
N PHE A 181 -7.77 -4.66 10.25
CA PHE A 181 -7.95 -3.93 11.49
C PHE A 181 -7.68 -2.43 11.29
N LEU A 182 -6.54 -2.07 10.72
CA LEU A 182 -6.21 -0.67 10.43
C LEU A 182 -7.21 -0.04 9.47
N LEU A 183 -7.60 -0.77 8.43
CA LEU A 183 -8.54 -0.31 7.42
C LEU A 183 -9.93 -0.06 8.00
N TYR A 184 -10.46 -0.98 8.80
CA TYR A 184 -11.79 -0.86 9.38
C TYR A 184 -11.87 0.27 10.42
N PHE A 185 -10.89 0.37 11.32
CA PHE A 185 -10.95 1.33 12.43
C PHE A 185 -10.37 2.71 12.09
N VAL A 186 -9.31 2.78 11.27
CA VAL A 186 -8.58 4.03 11.04
C VAL A 186 -8.99 4.72 9.74
N THR A 187 -9.40 3.97 8.69
CA THR A 187 -9.82 4.60 7.42
C THR A 187 -10.96 5.62 7.58
N PRO A 188 -11.99 5.41 8.43
CA PRO A 188 -13.04 6.41 8.62
C PRO A 188 -12.49 7.77 9.06
N TRP A 189 -11.51 7.77 9.97
CA TRP A 189 -10.80 8.98 10.38
C TRP A 189 -9.86 9.48 9.28
N MET A 190 -9.14 8.60 8.60
CA MET A 190 -8.21 9.00 7.54
C MET A 190 -8.93 9.71 6.38
N LYS A 191 -10.16 9.32 6.06
CA LYS A 191 -10.99 9.97 5.02
C LYS A 191 -11.31 11.43 5.31
N THR A 192 -11.22 11.88 6.56
CA THR A 192 -11.43 13.29 6.92
C THR A 192 -10.17 14.14 6.76
N GLN A 193 -9.02 13.52 6.43
CA GLN A 193 -7.74 14.21 6.28
C GLN A 193 -7.53 14.65 4.83
N ASP A 194 -6.96 15.85 4.63
CA ASP A 194 -6.75 16.44 3.29
C ASP A 194 -5.83 15.61 2.38
N LEU A 195 -4.92 14.86 3.01
CA LEU A 195 -3.94 14.02 2.32
C LEU A 195 -4.49 12.68 1.82
N TYR A 196 -5.71 12.31 2.20
CA TYR A 196 -6.33 11.08 1.72
C TYR A 196 -6.54 11.13 0.21
N GLN A 197 -6.02 10.13 -0.50
CA GLN A 197 -6.11 9.93 -1.95
C GLN A 197 -6.75 8.59 -2.34
N GLY A 198 -7.30 7.85 -1.37
CA GLY A 198 -8.07 6.64 -1.65
C GLY A 198 -9.27 6.92 -2.56
N VAL A 199 -10.14 5.93 -2.76
CA VAL A 199 -11.35 6.10 -3.58
C VAL A 199 -12.26 7.16 -2.93
N LYS A 200 -12.11 8.42 -3.33
CA LYS A 200 -12.93 9.52 -2.81
C LYS A 200 -14.35 9.38 -3.36
N PRO A 201 -15.38 9.46 -2.50
CA PRO A 201 -16.70 9.83 -2.99
C PRO A 201 -16.61 11.21 -3.67
N LEU A 202 -17.45 11.44 -4.68
CA LEU A 202 -17.57 12.76 -5.30
C LEU A 202 -17.90 13.82 -4.22
N PRO A 203 -17.38 15.07 -4.35
CA PRO A 203 -17.71 16.16 -3.43
C PRO A 203 -19.23 16.34 -3.28
N SER A 204 -19.68 16.71 -2.09
CA SER A 204 -21.12 16.85 -1.77
C SER A 204 -21.81 17.87 -2.70
N CYS A 205 -21.06 18.90 -3.10
CA CYS A 205 -21.52 19.92 -4.04
C CYS A 205 -21.80 19.37 -5.47
N TYR A 206 -21.06 18.34 -5.91
CA TYR A 206 -21.34 17.64 -7.18
C TYR A 206 -22.58 16.76 -7.10
N LEU A 207 -22.78 16.08 -5.97
CA LEU A 207 -23.96 15.25 -5.74
C LEU A 207 -25.24 16.12 -5.72
N LYS A 208 -25.22 17.28 -5.06
CA LYS A 208 -26.34 18.23 -5.08
C LYS A 208 -26.68 18.74 -6.48
N LYS A 209 -25.67 19.03 -7.32
CA LYS A 209 -25.86 19.53 -8.70
C LYS A 209 -26.57 18.51 -9.60
N HIS A 210 -26.22 17.22 -9.47
CA HIS A 210 -26.86 16.16 -10.25
C HIS A 210 -28.28 15.83 -9.77
N THR A 211 -28.55 15.91 -8.46
CA THR A 211 -29.92 15.75 -7.93
C THR A 211 -30.83 16.90 -8.38
N PHE A 212 -30.32 18.14 -8.40
CA PHE A 212 -31.08 19.30 -8.88
C PHE A 212 -31.41 19.25 -10.37
N ASN A 213 -30.49 18.77 -11.22
CA ASN A 213 -30.75 18.63 -12.65
C ASN A 213 -31.73 17.50 -12.98
N LYS A 214 -31.82 16.46 -12.14
CA LYS A 214 -32.76 15.35 -12.31
C LYS A 214 -34.20 15.69 -11.88
N ILE A 215 -34.39 16.72 -11.06
CA ILE A 215 -35.70 17.23 -10.65
C ILE A 215 -36.26 18.25 -11.67
N ARG A 216 -35.42 18.73 -12.61
CA ARG A 216 -35.77 19.74 -13.62
C ARG A 216 -35.96 19.20 -15.04
N SER A 217 -35.77 17.90 -15.25
CA SER A 217 -36.07 17.16 -16.50
C SER A 217 -37.37 16.38 -16.34
#